data_AF-A0A823J9H6-F1
#
_entry.id   AF-A0A823J9H6-F1
#
_cell.length_a   1.000
_cell.length_b   1.000
_cell.length_c   1.000
_cell.angle_alpha   90.00
_cell.angle_beta   90.00
_cell.angle_gamma   90.00
#
_symmetry.space_group_name_H-M   'P 1'
#
loop_
_entity.id
_entity.type
_entity.pdbx_description
1 polymer ?
#
loop_
_entity_poly.entity_id
_entity_poly.type
_entity_poly.pdbx_seq_one_letter_code
_entity_poly.pdbx_strand_id
1 'polypeptide(L)'
;MIEEKIYNSWAFSENEMGKRQMNRKIYDQLMEKYRVYRHDLHFNPDVDTEKFDVIIGREPMYHRAKYNIIKNTPNLTDAELLLLCDHGNLCFGGHRVGSYLEVSED
;
A
#
# COMPACT_ATOMS: atom_id res chain seq x y z
N MET A 1 4.10 -11.49 -21.90
CA MET A 1 3.60 -10.14 -21.54
C MET A 1 2.94 -10.27 -20.18
N ILE A 2 3.27 -9.40 -19.23
CA ILE A 2 2.67 -9.45 -17.88
C ILE A 2 1.32 -8.72 -17.87
N GLU A 3 0.35 -9.21 -17.12
CA GLU A 3 -0.96 -8.59 -16.99
C GLU A 3 -0.85 -7.28 -16.20
N GLU A 4 -1.60 -6.25 -16.60
CA GLU A 4 -1.65 -4.99 -15.87
C GLU A 4 -2.58 -5.12 -14.66
N LYS A 5 -2.01 -5.61 -13.55
CA LYS A 5 -2.68 -5.70 -12.25
C LYS A 5 -1.68 -5.59 -11.11
N ILE A 6 -2.22 -5.39 -9.91
CA ILE A 6 -1.44 -5.41 -8.67
C ILE A 6 -1.10 -6.86 -8.33
N TYR A 7 0.18 -7.15 -8.20
CA TYR A 7 0.70 -8.44 -7.78
C TYR A 7 0.99 -8.42 -6.28
N ASN A 8 0.32 -9.30 -5.54
CA ASN A 8 0.53 -9.47 -4.10
C ASN A 8 1.37 -10.72 -3.85
N SER A 9 2.33 -10.66 -2.92
CA SER A 9 3.24 -11.77 -2.60
C SER A 9 3.95 -12.35 -3.84
N TRP A 10 4.57 -11.47 -4.64
CA TRP A 10 5.23 -11.91 -5.88
C TRP A 10 6.65 -12.46 -5.69
N ALA A 11 7.23 -12.37 -4.50
CA ALA A 11 8.51 -13.01 -4.20
C ALA A 11 8.50 -14.50 -4.54
N PHE A 12 9.62 -15.00 -5.03
CA PHE A 12 9.85 -16.40 -5.41
C PHE A 12 8.91 -16.94 -6.49
N SER A 13 8.24 -16.05 -7.22
CA SER A 13 7.34 -16.42 -8.32
C SER A 13 7.99 -16.19 -9.67
N GLU A 14 7.46 -16.80 -10.75
CA GLU A 14 7.99 -16.51 -12.08
C GLU A 14 7.83 -15.03 -12.44
N ASN A 15 8.85 -14.47 -13.11
CA ASN A 15 8.86 -13.10 -13.61
C ASN A 15 8.71 -12.01 -12.52
N GLU A 16 9.39 -12.18 -11.39
CA GLU A 16 9.41 -11.22 -10.25
C GLU A 16 9.70 -9.79 -10.70
N MET A 17 10.70 -9.60 -11.57
CA MET A 17 11.08 -8.29 -12.08
C MET A 17 9.93 -7.61 -12.85
N GLY A 18 9.20 -8.37 -13.67
CA GLY A 18 8.02 -7.84 -14.35
C GLY A 18 6.91 -7.45 -13.37
N LYS A 19 6.66 -8.28 -12.35
CA LYS A 19 5.63 -8.03 -11.32
C LYS A 19 5.95 -6.78 -10.50
N ARG A 20 7.22 -6.65 -10.07
CA ARG A 20 7.74 -5.46 -9.39
C ARG A 20 7.57 -4.20 -10.22
N GLN A 21 7.93 -4.25 -11.51
CA GLN A 21 7.78 -3.11 -12.42
C GLN A 21 6.31 -2.73 -12.62
N MET A 22 5.42 -3.72 -12.73
CA MET A 22 3.99 -3.45 -12.87
C MET A 22 3.40 -2.81 -11.60
N ASN A 23 3.73 -3.34 -10.43
CA ASN A 23 3.34 -2.74 -9.15
C ASN A 23 3.84 -1.31 -9.01
N ARG A 24 5.11 -1.06 -9.40
CA ARG A 24 5.67 0.29 -9.36
C ARG A 24 4.94 1.25 -10.30
N LYS A 25 4.64 0.80 -11.53
CA LYS A 25 3.88 1.57 -12.52
C LYS A 25 2.50 1.98 -11.96
N ILE A 26 1.76 1.02 -11.41
CA ILE A 26 0.42 1.28 -10.85
C ILE A 26 0.51 2.21 -9.63
N TYR A 27 1.51 2.01 -8.77
CA TYR A 27 1.76 2.90 -7.63
C TYR A 27 2.03 4.34 -8.07
N ASP A 28 2.91 4.53 -9.06
CA ASP A 28 3.22 5.87 -9.58
C ASP A 28 1.95 6.54 -10.16
N GLN A 29 1.10 5.80 -10.88
CA GLN A 29 -0.20 6.28 -11.36
C GLN A 29 -1.15 6.70 -10.22
N LEU A 30 -1.20 5.96 -9.11
CA LEU A 30 -2.00 6.33 -7.94
C LEU A 30 -1.48 7.60 -7.28
N MET A 31 -0.16 7.74 -7.15
CA MET A 31 0.49 8.92 -6.55
C MET A 31 0.36 10.18 -7.41
N GLU A 32 0.28 10.03 -8.74
CA GLU A 32 -0.02 11.14 -9.65
C GLU A 32 -1.49 11.59 -9.55
N LYS A 33 -2.41 10.65 -9.35
CA LYS A 33 -3.85 10.91 -9.37
C LYS A 33 -4.39 11.42 -8.03
N TYR A 34 -3.81 11.00 -6.92
CA TYR A 34 -4.34 11.25 -5.58
C TYR A 34 -3.29 11.86 -4.64
N ARG A 35 -3.73 12.76 -3.77
CA ARG A 35 -2.90 13.29 -2.68
C ARG A 35 -2.88 12.28 -1.53
N VAL A 36 -1.86 11.44 -1.50
CA VAL A 36 -1.69 10.41 -0.46
C VAL A 36 -0.75 10.90 0.63
N TYR A 37 -1.17 10.76 1.89
CA TYR A 37 -0.33 10.93 3.06
C TYR A 37 -0.15 9.62 3.80
N ARG A 38 1.10 9.26 4.14
CA ARG A 38 1.44 8.10 4.96
C ARG A 38 2.39 8.51 6.08
N HIS A 39 2.10 8.12 7.32
CA HIS A 39 2.98 8.35 8.45
C HIS A 39 3.54 7.03 9.00
N ASP A 40 4.86 6.90 9.07
CA ASP A 40 5.52 5.61 9.31
C ASP A 40 5.62 5.19 10.78
N LEU A 41 5.45 6.14 11.70
CA LEU A 41 5.62 5.97 13.15
C LEU A 41 4.37 6.23 13.98
N HIS A 42 3.27 6.65 13.34
CA HIS A 42 2.03 6.99 14.05
C HIS A 42 0.87 6.30 13.35
N PHE A 43 0.15 5.47 14.09
CA PHE A 43 -1.01 4.73 13.60
C PHE A 43 -2.24 5.64 13.39
N ASN A 44 -2.30 6.76 14.12
CA ASN A 44 -3.29 7.81 13.97
C ASN A 44 -2.54 9.17 13.93
N PRO A 45 -1.90 9.52 12.80
CA PRO A 45 -1.23 10.81 12.66
C PRO A 45 -2.22 11.97 12.81
N ASP A 46 -1.75 13.03 13.47
CA ASP A 46 -2.46 14.31 13.50
C ASP A 46 -2.11 15.08 12.22
N VAL A 47 -3.06 15.12 11.29
CA VAL A 47 -2.89 15.75 9.97
C VAL A 47 -4.20 16.37 9.53
N ASP A 48 -4.10 17.53 8.86
CA ASP A 48 -5.24 18.20 8.24
C ASP A 48 -5.85 17.33 7.14
N THR A 49 -7.03 16.77 7.44
CA THR A 49 -7.69 15.77 6.59
C THR A 49 -8.19 16.35 5.28
N GLU A 50 -8.36 17.67 5.16
CA GLU A 50 -8.86 18.31 3.95
C GLU A 50 -7.80 18.38 2.83
N LYS A 51 -6.51 18.23 3.17
CA LYS A 51 -5.41 18.35 2.21
C LYS A 51 -5.17 17.09 1.37
N PHE A 52 -5.63 15.93 1.85
CA PHE A 52 -5.30 14.62 1.31
C PHE A 52 -6.54 13.83 0.92
N ASP A 53 -6.45 13.03 -0.13
CA ASP A 53 -7.51 12.12 -0.58
C ASP A 53 -7.46 10.79 0.18
N VAL A 54 -6.25 10.37 0.53
CA VAL A 54 -5.96 9.12 1.26
C VAL A 54 -5.00 9.43 2.40
N ILE A 55 -5.33 8.94 3.61
CA ILE A 55 -4.52 9.15 4.82
C ILE A 55 -4.29 7.80 5.48
N ILE A 56 -3.01 7.46 5.66
CA ILE A 56 -2.57 6.16 6.16
C ILE A 56 -1.65 6.38 7.36
N GLY A 57 -2.01 5.79 8.50
CA GLY A 57 -1.12 5.66 9.65
C GLY A 57 -0.45 4.28 9.65
N ARG A 58 0.77 4.19 10.20
CA ARG A 58 1.53 2.92 10.31
C ARG A 58 1.96 2.66 11.74
N GLU A 59 1.93 1.39 12.11
CA GLU A 59 2.53 0.84 13.32
C GLU A 59 3.49 -0.31 12.93
N PRO A 60 4.81 -0.16 13.12
CA PRO A 60 5.77 -1.24 12.86
C PRO A 60 5.56 -2.41 13.82
N MET A 61 5.74 -3.63 13.32
CA MET A 61 5.78 -4.85 14.13
C MET A 61 6.95 -5.74 13.68
N TYR A 62 7.07 -6.94 14.25
CA TYR A 62 8.10 -7.90 13.85
C TYR A 62 7.76 -8.55 12.50
N HIS A 63 8.61 -8.32 11.49
CA HIS A 63 8.48 -8.81 10.10
C HIS A 63 7.20 -8.40 9.36
N ARG A 64 6.54 -7.34 9.82
CA ARG A 64 5.34 -6.78 9.20
C ARG A 64 5.03 -5.41 9.80
N ALA A 65 4.11 -4.69 9.18
CA ALA A 65 3.51 -3.49 9.76
C ALA A 65 1.99 -3.47 9.62
N LYS A 66 1.33 -2.82 10.59
CA LYS A 66 -0.10 -2.51 10.52
C LYS A 66 -0.29 -1.13 9.93
N TYR A 67 -1.34 -1.00 9.13
CA TYR A 67 -1.71 0.24 8.48
C TYR A 67 -3.18 0.57 8.78
N ASN A 68 -3.41 1.75 9.32
CA ASN A 68 -4.74 2.30 9.52
C ASN A 68 -5.13 3.18 8.34
N ILE A 69 -6.25 2.88 7.70
CA ILE A 69 -6.80 3.70 6.61
C ILE A 69 -7.78 4.68 7.22
N ILE A 70 -7.31 5.90 7.46
CA ILE A 70 -8.04 6.97 8.15
C ILE A 70 -8.98 7.69 7.19
N LYS A 71 -8.53 7.88 5.95
CA LYS A 71 -9.31 8.48 4.86
C LYS A 71 -9.05 7.71 3.58
N ASN A 72 -10.12 7.44 2.82
CA ASN A 72 -10.08 6.85 1.49
C ASN A 72 -11.23 7.42 0.64
N THR A 73 -11.16 8.73 0.36
CA THR A 73 -12.17 9.42 -0.48
C THR A 73 -12.33 8.83 -1.89
N PRO A 74 -11.27 8.36 -2.58
CA PRO A 74 -11.42 7.78 -3.91
C PRO A 74 -12.00 6.36 -3.94
N ASN A 75 -12.34 5.77 -2.78
CA ASN A 75 -12.83 4.39 -2.67
C ASN A 75 -11.87 3.37 -3.29
N LEU A 76 -10.56 3.53 -3.04
CA LEU A 76 -9.55 2.56 -3.46
C LEU A 76 -9.83 1.18 -2.88
N THR A 77 -9.55 0.17 -3.67
CA THR A 77 -9.63 -1.23 -3.28
C THR A 77 -8.54 -1.60 -2.28
N ASP A 78 -8.72 -2.72 -1.58
CA ASP A 78 -7.68 -3.23 -0.66
C ASP A 78 -6.34 -3.47 -1.36
N ALA A 79 -6.34 -3.94 -2.61
CA ALA A 79 -5.11 -4.15 -3.36
C ALA A 79 -4.35 -2.84 -3.61
N GLU A 80 -5.07 -1.77 -3.99
CA GLU A 80 -4.49 -0.44 -4.20
C GLU A 80 -3.99 0.16 -2.88
N LEU A 81 -4.78 0.02 -1.80
CA LEU A 81 -4.37 0.51 -0.48
C LEU A 81 -3.14 -0.24 0.04
N LEU A 82 -3.08 -1.57 -0.10
CA LEU A 82 -1.89 -2.36 0.23
C LEU A 82 -0.67 -1.92 -0.58
N LEU A 83 -0.86 -1.62 -1.86
CA LEU A 83 0.22 -1.13 -2.73
C LEU A 83 0.74 0.24 -2.26
N LEU A 84 -0.14 1.15 -1.83
CA LEU A 84 0.25 2.41 -1.21
C LEU A 84 0.96 2.20 0.14
N CYS A 85 0.47 1.25 0.96
CA CYS A 85 1.10 0.88 2.22
C CYS A 85 2.54 0.40 2.03
N ASP A 86 2.84 -0.33 0.96
CA ASP A 86 4.18 -0.89 0.69
C ASP A 86 4.98 -0.13 -0.39
N HIS A 87 4.68 1.15 -0.63
CA HIS A 87 5.41 2.00 -1.59
C HIS A 87 5.58 1.40 -2.99
N GLY A 88 4.57 0.67 -3.46
CA GLY A 88 4.59 0.02 -4.77
C GLY A 88 5.34 -1.31 -4.83
N ASN A 89 5.66 -1.94 -3.70
CA ASN A 89 6.41 -3.19 -3.65
C ASN A 89 5.50 -4.43 -3.65
N LEU A 90 4.97 -4.84 -2.49
CA LEU A 90 4.21 -6.08 -2.21
C LEU A 90 4.97 -7.37 -2.48
N CYS A 91 6.28 -7.36 -2.20
CA CYS A 91 7.19 -8.50 -2.38
C CYS A 91 6.70 -9.73 -1.60
N PHE A 92 6.55 -9.60 -0.28
CA PHE A 92 6.01 -10.64 0.60
C PHE A 92 4.49 -10.54 0.76
N GLY A 93 3.94 -9.42 0.33
CA GLY A 93 2.52 -9.15 0.22
C GLY A 93 1.85 -8.71 1.51
N GLY A 94 0.53 -8.60 1.46
CA GLY A 94 -0.28 -8.10 2.55
C GLY A 94 -1.76 -8.46 2.41
N HIS A 95 -2.54 -8.15 3.43
CA HIS A 95 -3.96 -8.48 3.50
C HIS A 95 -4.71 -7.58 4.49
N ARG A 96 -6.04 -7.60 4.42
CA ARG A 96 -6.89 -6.93 5.40
C ARG A 96 -7.13 -7.82 6.62
N VAL A 97 -7.02 -7.23 7.80
CA VAL A 97 -7.32 -7.86 9.09
C VAL A 97 -8.35 -6.99 9.81
N GLY A 98 -9.64 -7.35 9.67
CA GLY A 98 -10.74 -6.57 10.22
C GLY A 98 -10.71 -5.13 9.71
N SER A 99 -10.39 -4.17 10.59
CA SER A 99 -10.38 -2.74 10.29
C SER A 99 -9.07 -2.21 9.72
N TYR A 100 -7.96 -2.95 9.78
CA TYR A 100 -6.64 -2.48 9.35
C TYR A 100 -6.05 -3.38 8.25
N LEU A 101 -4.98 -2.91 7.62
CA LEU A 101 -4.19 -3.69 6.66
C LEU A 101 -2.88 -4.15 7.31
N GLU A 102 -2.40 -5.33 6.95
CA GLU A 102 -1.05 -5.80 7.26
C GLU A 102 -0.25 -5.98 5.98
N VAL A 103 1.00 -5.52 6.00
CA VAL A 103 2.00 -5.81 4.95
C VAL A 103 3.18 -6.50 5.61
N SER A 104 3.61 -7.61 5.04
CA SER A 104 4.81 -8.34 5.44
C SER A 104 6.05 -7.57 4.99
N GLU A 105 6.98 -7.38 5.92
CA GLU A 105 8.23 -6.62 5.73
C GLU A 105 9.41 -7.53 6.11
N ASP A 106 10.56 -7.38 5.45
CA ASP A 106 11.81 -8.13 5.70
C ASP A 106 12.90 -7.17 6.20
#